data_AF-A0AAV5E8P2-F1
#
_entry.id   AF-A0AAV5E8P2-F1
#
_cell.length_a   1.000
_cell.length_b   1.000
_cell.length_c   1.000
_cell.angle_alpha   90.00
_cell.angle_beta   90.00
_cell.angle_gamma   90.00
#
_symmetry.space_group_name_H-M   'P 1'
#
loop_
_entity.id
_entity.type
_entity.pdbx_description
1 polymer ?
#
loop_
_entity_poly.entity_id
_entity_poly.type
_entity_poly.pdbx_seq_one_letter_code
_entity_poly.pdbx_strand_id
1 'polypeptide(L)'
;MLFVDHYWDRKAQVPNGSCIESCSFKAGDYSWRICYFPNGASLSNTDHISIFIALCNRLAKPVRARVRFSLLDRKGEPVPGHSLHTDVQEYSAPDDVYGFHKFIRKEDLEASEHLANGRITIRCEVSVEEETPLCGLHDFLLPPTDITFRVHGLPFPSHSCVVAARSPAFAAEIARWGTNTGKCIPINGIPIQVFEAVMHFVYTDALPEMDEEHESMIGEHLLAAADRFELPDLKRICADILSSQINENTVTQMMDLAIRHRCQMLHEFCIEFLEDHPALDAVMATDDDGSLLEHVAKSCPGLLKDVCADWFEDDSIQNDMAMCA
;
A
#
# COMPACT_ATOMS: atom_id res chain seq x y z
N MET A 1 20.78 -2.94 18.71
CA MET A 1 21.91 -2.50 19.57
C MET A 1 23.04 -2.00 18.66
N LEU A 2 23.68 -0.88 19.00
CA LEU A 2 24.90 -0.41 18.36
C LEU A 2 26.07 -0.51 19.36
N PHE A 3 27.13 -1.19 18.94
CA PHE A 3 28.38 -1.29 19.69
C PHE A 3 29.44 -0.44 18.99
N VAL A 4 29.99 0.52 19.72
CA VAL A 4 31.05 1.38 19.23
C VAL A 4 32.32 1.06 20.01
N ASP A 5 33.20 0.30 19.37
CA ASP A 5 34.55 0.02 19.87
C ASP A 5 35.53 1.07 19.35
N HIS A 6 36.64 1.28 20.06
CA HIS A 6 37.68 2.21 19.65
C HIS A 6 37.14 3.62 19.39
N TYR A 7 36.31 4.12 20.31
CA TYR A 7 35.62 5.40 20.22
C TYR A 7 36.53 6.55 19.77
N TRP A 8 37.72 6.67 20.37
CA TRP A 8 38.67 7.73 20.05
C TRP A 8 39.20 7.66 18.62
N ASP A 9 39.51 6.46 18.14
CA ASP A 9 39.98 6.25 16.77
C ASP A 9 38.88 6.59 15.76
N ARG A 10 37.65 6.11 16.02
CA ARG A 10 36.47 6.44 15.19
C ARG A 10 36.19 7.94 15.16
N LYS A 11 36.28 8.61 16.31
CA LYS A 11 36.13 10.07 16.43
C LYS A 11 37.22 10.81 15.66
N ALA A 12 38.45 10.30 15.61
CA ALA A 12 39.54 10.94 14.85
C ALA A 12 39.40 10.74 13.33
N GLN A 13 38.87 9.59 12.89
CA GLN A 13 38.81 9.22 11.48
C GLN A 13 37.56 9.71 10.76
N VAL A 14 36.43 9.85 11.46
CA VAL A 14 35.14 10.21 10.84
C VAL A 14 34.91 11.72 10.94
N PRO A 15 34.88 12.45 9.82
CA PRO A 15 34.67 13.91 9.85
C PRO A 15 33.23 14.27 10.28
N ASN A 16 33.03 15.54 10.66
CA ASN A 16 31.68 16.08 10.87
C ASN A 16 30.82 15.91 9.61
N GLY A 17 29.55 15.57 9.77
CA GLY A 17 28.63 15.31 8.66
C GLY A 17 28.74 13.90 8.06
N SER A 18 29.71 13.08 8.48
CA SER A 18 29.79 11.67 8.09
C SER A 18 29.37 10.75 9.23
N CYS A 19 28.78 9.59 8.88
CA CYS A 19 28.33 8.61 9.87
C CYS A 19 29.00 7.25 9.70
N ILE A 20 28.92 6.49 10.78
CA ILE A 20 29.16 5.06 10.81
C ILE A 20 27.79 4.39 10.91
N GLU A 21 27.55 3.44 10.02
CA GLU A 21 26.28 2.76 9.92
C GLU A 21 26.35 1.41 10.65
N SER A 22 25.28 1.03 11.34
CA SER A 22 25.16 -0.32 11.90
C SER A 22 24.82 -1.33 10.81
N CYS A 23 25.03 -2.62 11.10
CA CYS A 23 24.31 -3.66 10.37
C CYS A 23 22.80 -3.43 10.48
N SER A 24 22.06 -3.88 9.47
CA SER A 24 20.62 -3.82 9.51
C SER A 24 20.02 -4.81 10.52
N PHE A 25 18.87 -4.45 11.09
CA PHE A 25 18.11 -5.29 12.02
C PHE A 25 16.61 -5.17 11.76
N LYS A 26 15.84 -6.17 12.19
CA LYS A 26 14.39 -6.22 11.98
C LYS A 26 13.60 -5.65 13.16
N ALA A 27 12.56 -4.89 12.85
CA ALA A 27 11.50 -4.49 13.78
C ALA A 27 10.19 -4.34 12.98
N GLY A 28 9.15 -5.06 13.40
CA GLY A 28 8.01 -5.37 12.51
C GLY A 28 8.50 -6.17 11.29
N ASP A 29 7.89 -5.93 10.13
CA ASP A 29 8.32 -6.53 8.85
C ASP A 29 9.49 -5.76 8.19
N TYR A 30 9.88 -4.64 8.78
CA TYR A 30 10.81 -3.68 8.20
C TYR A 30 12.25 -3.88 8.69
N SER A 31 13.21 -3.54 7.83
CA SER A 31 14.65 -3.54 8.11
C SER A 31 15.14 -2.12 8.34
N TRP A 32 15.87 -1.94 9.43
CA TRP A 32 16.33 -0.65 9.93
C TRP A 32 17.83 -0.66 10.16
N ARG A 33 18.48 0.50 10.09
CA ARG A 33 19.90 0.67 10.42
C ARG A 33 20.12 1.96 11.19
N ILE A 34 21.11 1.98 12.07
CA ILE A 34 21.47 3.14 12.88
C ILE A 34 22.57 3.91 12.18
N CYS A 35 22.40 5.21 12.04
CA CYS A 35 23.42 6.14 11.53
C CYS A 35 24.00 6.93 12.70
N TYR A 36 25.26 6.64 13.06
CA TYR A 36 25.97 7.23 14.19
C TYR A 36 27.01 8.25 13.71
N PHE A 37 26.86 9.51 14.12
CA PHE A 37 27.74 10.61 13.74
C PHE A 37 28.60 11.02 14.95
N PRO A 38 29.84 10.50 15.07
CA PRO A 38 30.68 10.75 16.25
C PRO A 38 31.06 12.22 16.44
N ASN A 39 31.04 13.02 15.37
CA ASN A 39 31.41 14.44 15.40
C ASN A 39 30.26 15.37 15.01
N GLY A 40 29.02 14.90 15.13
CA GLY A 40 27.82 15.65 14.74
C GLY A 40 27.47 15.47 13.26
N ALA A 41 26.18 15.52 12.95
CA ALA A 41 25.64 15.42 11.59
C ALA A 41 25.76 16.74 10.80
N SER A 42 26.03 17.87 11.45
CA SER A 42 26.28 19.15 10.76
C SER A 42 27.16 20.08 11.60
N LEU A 43 27.58 21.20 11.00
CA LEU A 43 28.46 22.16 11.65
C LEU A 43 27.86 22.82 12.90
N SER A 44 26.54 22.76 13.09
CA SER A 44 25.83 23.34 14.25
C SER A 44 25.80 22.42 15.48
N ASN A 45 26.30 21.19 15.37
CA ASN A 45 26.29 20.18 16.44
C ASN A 45 27.63 19.44 16.56
N THR A 46 28.74 20.13 16.23
CA THR A 46 30.10 19.56 16.26
C THR A 46 30.58 19.12 17.65
N ASP A 47 29.97 19.65 18.71
CA ASP A 47 30.23 19.34 20.12
C ASP A 47 29.40 18.13 20.63
N HIS A 48 28.44 17.65 19.84
CA HIS A 48 27.58 16.52 20.17
C HIS A 48 27.86 15.31 19.26
N ILE A 49 27.46 14.14 19.76
CA ILE A 49 27.19 12.98 18.92
C ILE A 49 25.76 13.12 18.40
N SER A 50 25.57 12.88 17.11
CA SER A 50 24.23 12.74 16.51
C SER A 50 23.93 11.28 16.22
N ILE A 51 22.66 10.90 16.30
CA ILE A 51 22.22 9.53 16.03
C ILE A 51 20.86 9.53 15.34
N PHE A 52 20.73 8.71 14.31
CA PHE A 52 19.50 8.57 13.54
C PHE A 52 19.22 7.10 13.28
N ILE A 53 17.96 6.79 12.98
CA ILE A 53 17.56 5.52 12.40
C ILE A 53 17.17 5.77 10.94
N ALA A 54 17.62 4.89 10.05
CA ALA A 54 17.23 4.87 8.65
C ALA A 54 16.43 3.60 8.35
N LEU A 55 15.41 3.74 7.50
CA LEU A 55 14.70 2.61 6.93
C LEU A 55 15.46 2.07 5.70
N CYS A 56 15.68 0.76 5.63
CA CYS A 56 16.41 0.14 4.51
C CYS A 56 15.50 -0.37 3.37
N ASN A 57 14.24 -0.67 3.66
CA ASN A 57 13.33 -1.28 2.70
C ASN A 57 12.76 -0.25 1.72
N ARG A 58 12.54 -0.67 0.46
CA ARG A 58 11.56 -0.02 -0.41
C ARG A 58 10.15 -0.28 0.11
N LEU A 59 9.39 0.79 0.24
CA LEU A 59 8.05 0.78 0.76
C LEU A 59 7.04 0.83 -0.39
N ALA A 60 5.95 0.07 -0.25
CA ALA A 60 4.73 0.33 -1.01
C ALA A 60 3.93 1.46 -0.34
N LYS A 61 3.88 1.49 1.00
CA LYS A 61 3.22 2.52 1.81
C LYS A 61 4.15 3.11 2.86
N PRO A 62 4.02 4.40 3.23
CA PRO A 62 4.75 4.98 4.34
C PRO A 62 4.57 4.17 5.63
N VAL A 63 5.63 4.06 6.43
CA VAL A 63 5.57 3.38 7.74
C VAL A 63 5.68 4.40 8.85
N ARG A 64 4.79 4.33 9.83
CA ARG A 64 4.83 5.18 11.03
C ARG A 64 5.55 4.45 12.16
N ALA A 65 6.60 5.05 12.70
CA ALA A 65 7.36 4.44 13.78
C ALA A 65 7.85 5.47 14.81
N ARG A 66 7.90 5.02 16.06
CA ARG A 66 8.56 5.74 17.17
C ARG A 66 9.86 5.05 17.50
N VAL A 67 10.93 5.82 17.71
CA VAL A 67 12.25 5.26 18.05
C VAL A 67 12.77 5.82 19.35
N ARG A 68 13.35 4.94 20.18
CA ARG A 68 14.06 5.30 21.41
C ARG A 68 15.53 4.92 21.31
N PHE A 69 16.41 5.87 21.60
CA PHE A 69 17.84 5.65 21.76
C PHE A 69 18.24 5.80 23.23
N SER A 70 18.99 4.84 23.76
CA SER A 70 19.44 4.86 25.16
C SER A 70 20.92 4.51 25.25
N LEU A 71 21.73 5.34 25.91
CA LEU A 71 23.08 4.96 26.34
C LEU A 71 22.96 3.87 27.41
N LEU A 72 23.76 2.81 27.32
CA LEU A 72 23.75 1.73 28.30
C LEU A 72 24.96 1.80 29.23
N ASP A 73 24.75 1.41 30.48
CA ASP A 73 25.82 1.19 31.45
C ASP A 73 26.52 -0.16 31.24
N ARG A 74 27.48 -0.50 32.13
CA ARG A 74 28.23 -1.76 32.06
C ARG A 74 27.40 -3.01 32.36
N LYS A 75 26.24 -2.85 32.99
CA LYS A 75 25.29 -3.93 33.26
C LYS A 75 24.31 -4.12 32.09
N GLY A 76 24.34 -3.22 31.10
CA GLY A 76 23.44 -3.22 29.96
C GLY A 76 22.14 -2.47 30.21
N GLU A 77 22.03 -1.72 31.31
CA GLU A 77 20.84 -0.97 31.68
C GLU A 77 20.90 0.47 31.14
N PRO A 78 19.76 1.09 30.77
CA PRO A 78 19.73 2.48 30.33
C PRO A 78 20.27 3.44 31.38
N VAL A 79 21.23 4.28 31.00
CA VAL A 79 21.74 5.34 31.89
C VAL A 79 20.65 6.39 32.10
N PRO A 80 20.30 6.71 33.36
CA PRO A 80 19.30 7.75 33.65
C PRO A 80 19.65 9.09 33.00
N GLY A 81 18.68 9.72 32.34
CA GLY A 81 18.88 11.00 31.65
C GLY A 81 19.52 10.92 30.25
N HIS A 82 20.01 9.76 29.83
CA HIS A 82 20.61 9.55 28.50
C HIS A 82 19.77 8.63 27.61
N SER A 83 18.44 8.80 27.69
CA SER A 83 17.47 8.16 26.81
C SER A 83 16.64 9.24 26.11
N LEU A 84 16.59 9.21 24.78
CA LEU A 84 15.75 10.09 23.98
C LEU A 84 14.79 9.25 23.13
N HIS A 85 13.58 9.74 22.92
CA HIS A 85 12.60 9.12 22.04
C HIS A 85 12.05 10.16 21.08
N THR A 86 11.86 9.76 19.82
CA THR A 86 11.22 10.61 18.82
C THR A 86 9.72 10.65 19.10
N ASP A 87 9.02 11.64 18.54
CA ASP A 87 7.60 11.46 18.24
C ASP A 87 7.41 10.35 17.19
N VAL A 88 6.17 10.00 16.89
CA VAL A 88 5.88 9.09 15.79
C VAL A 88 6.26 9.80 14.49
N GLN A 89 7.16 9.21 13.73
CA GLN A 89 7.61 9.72 12.44
C GLN A 89 7.12 8.82 11.33
N GLU A 90 6.80 9.43 10.20
CA GLU A 90 6.46 8.73 8.97
C GLU A 90 7.71 8.60 8.09
N TYR A 91 8.03 7.37 7.71
CA TYR A 91 9.10 7.05 6.77
C TYR A 91 8.44 6.73 5.45
N SER A 92 8.61 7.59 4.46
CA SER A 92 7.90 7.50 3.17
C SER A 92 8.83 6.92 2.08
N ALA A 93 10.14 7.01 2.26
CA ALA A 93 11.14 6.52 1.32
C ALA A 93 12.28 5.71 1.99
N PRO A 94 13.00 4.86 1.22
CA PRO A 94 14.28 4.31 1.67
C PRO A 94 15.23 5.44 2.06
N ASP A 95 16.04 5.19 3.09
CA ASP A 95 17.02 6.13 3.64
C ASP A 95 16.44 7.40 4.29
N ASP A 96 15.11 7.48 4.45
CA ASP A 96 14.51 8.46 5.36
C ASP A 96 15.06 8.24 6.76
N VAL A 97 15.58 9.33 7.33
CA VAL A 97 16.29 9.34 8.60
C VAL A 97 15.63 10.24 9.61
N TYR A 98 15.34 9.67 10.79
CA TYR A 98 14.84 10.43 11.94
C TYR A 98 15.65 10.10 13.19
N GLY A 99 15.80 11.09 14.07
CA GLY A 99 16.61 10.95 15.26
C GLY A 99 17.02 12.30 15.84
N PHE A 100 18.23 12.35 16.39
CA PHE A 100 18.70 13.46 17.21
C PHE A 100 20.02 14.01 16.71
N HIS A 101 20.01 15.27 16.30
CA HIS A 101 21.24 16.04 16.05
C HIS A 101 22.08 16.20 17.32
N LYS A 102 21.47 16.22 18.51
CA LYS A 102 22.14 16.42 19.80
C LYS A 102 21.76 15.30 20.77
N PHE A 103 22.25 14.09 20.51
CA PHE A 103 21.96 12.92 21.36
C PHE A 103 22.69 12.98 22.70
N ILE A 104 24.02 13.17 22.66
CA ILE A 104 24.85 13.32 23.85
C ILE A 104 26.01 14.26 23.56
N ARG A 105 26.38 15.11 24.52
CA ARG A 105 27.58 15.94 24.42
C ARG A 105 28.82 15.07 24.53
N LYS A 106 29.82 15.36 23.71
CA LYS A 106 31.07 14.60 23.71
C LYS A 106 31.80 14.72 25.04
N GLU A 107 31.87 15.94 25.59
CA GLU A 107 32.50 16.21 26.88
C GLU A 107 31.86 15.39 28.01
N ASP A 108 30.52 15.38 28.09
CA ASP A 108 29.79 14.63 29.12
C ASP A 108 30.03 13.12 29.00
N LEU A 109 30.01 12.57 27.78
CA LEU A 109 30.29 11.16 27.53
C LEU A 109 31.75 10.80 27.89
N GLU A 110 32.70 11.65 27.50
CA GLU A 110 34.14 11.43 27.67
C GLU A 110 34.58 11.56 29.13
N ALA A 111 33.86 12.36 29.91
CA ALA A 111 34.02 12.45 31.36
C ALA A 111 33.30 11.31 32.12
N SER A 112 32.39 10.58 31.48
CA SER A 112 31.58 9.54 32.12
C SER A 112 32.30 8.19 32.25
N GLU A 113 31.86 7.37 33.21
CA GLU A 113 32.32 5.98 33.36
C GLU A 113 31.79 5.01 32.28
N HIS A 114 30.84 5.49 31.46
CA HIS A 114 30.16 4.72 30.43
C HIS A 114 31.01 4.57 29.15
N LEU A 115 31.99 5.45 28.94
CA LEU A 115 33.06 5.28 27.95
C LEU A 115 34.20 4.42 28.53
N ALA A 116 33.88 3.19 28.94
CA ALA A 116 34.87 2.30 29.53
C ALA A 116 35.71 1.64 28.43
N ASN A 117 37.05 1.72 28.54
CA ASN A 117 38.00 1.11 27.59
C ASN A 117 37.76 1.55 26.13
N GLY A 118 37.25 2.77 25.92
CA GLY A 118 36.94 3.29 24.58
C GLY A 118 35.75 2.59 23.91
N ARG A 119 34.88 1.93 24.68
CA ARG A 119 33.65 1.31 24.19
C ARG A 119 32.42 2.04 24.71
N ILE A 120 31.44 2.25 23.84
CA ILE A 120 30.08 2.65 24.23
C ILE A 120 29.06 1.69 23.61
N THR A 121 27.93 1.53 24.29
CA THR A 121 26.80 0.73 23.80
C THR A 121 25.55 1.59 23.78
N ILE A 122 24.87 1.62 22.63
CA ILE A 122 23.62 2.35 22.46
C ILE A 122 22.52 1.35 22.10
N ARG A 123 21.46 1.33 22.90
CA ARG A 123 20.23 0.59 22.59
C ARG A 123 19.37 1.45 21.68
N CYS A 124 18.84 0.81 20.64
CA CYS A 124 17.81 1.38 19.78
C CYS A 124 16.61 0.45 19.85
N GLU A 125 15.46 1.02 20.18
CA GLU A 125 14.17 0.34 20.24
C GLU A 125 13.25 1.02 19.23
N VAL A 126 12.76 0.25 18.26
CA VAL A 126 11.86 0.72 17.20
C VAL A 126 10.48 0.15 17.50
N SER A 127 9.49 1.03 17.66
CA SER A 127 8.09 0.69 17.82
C SER A 127 7.35 1.10 16.54
N VAL A 128 7.08 0.13 15.68
CA VAL A 128 6.29 0.36 14.47
C VAL A 128 4.81 0.43 14.87
N GLU A 129 4.13 1.51 14.50
CA GLU A 129 2.68 1.56 14.60
C GLU A 129 2.13 0.74 13.44
N GLU A 130 1.65 -0.47 13.74
CA GLU A 130 0.79 -1.18 12.80
C GLU A 130 -0.45 -0.32 12.59
N GLU A 131 -0.73 0.04 11.33
CA GLU A 131 -1.98 0.70 11.01
C GLU A 131 -3.11 -0.20 11.51
N THR A 132 -3.92 0.31 12.44
CA THR A 132 -5.20 -0.32 12.68
C THR A 132 -5.96 -0.29 11.35
N PRO A 133 -6.51 -1.42 10.86
CA PRO A 133 -7.14 -1.51 9.52
C PRO A 133 -8.41 -0.66 9.31
N LEU A 134 -8.59 0.37 10.14
CA LEU A 134 -9.75 1.24 10.26
C LEU A 134 -9.32 2.68 10.56
N CYS A 135 -8.05 3.05 10.34
CA CYS A 135 -7.59 4.43 10.49
C CYS A 135 -8.46 5.34 9.60
N GLY A 136 -9.03 6.41 10.17
CA GLY A 136 -10.00 7.29 9.50
C GLY A 136 -11.47 6.95 9.79
N LEU A 137 -11.78 5.74 10.26
CA LEU A 137 -13.13 5.36 10.69
C LEU A 137 -13.38 5.53 12.19
N HIS A 138 -12.38 5.97 12.97
CA HIS A 138 -12.50 6.10 14.43
C HIS A 138 -13.70 6.95 14.88
N ASP A 139 -14.01 8.02 14.14
CA ASP A 139 -15.17 8.88 14.44
C ASP A 139 -16.51 8.20 14.14
N PHE A 140 -16.52 7.23 13.22
CA PHE A 140 -17.72 6.49 12.80
C PHE A 140 -17.88 5.13 13.53
N LEU A 141 -16.78 4.60 14.06
CA LEU A 141 -16.70 3.32 14.77
C LEU A 141 -16.64 3.51 16.29
N LEU A 142 -17.45 4.44 16.81
CA LEU A 142 -17.58 4.64 18.24
C LEU A 142 -18.20 3.39 18.90
N PRO A 143 -17.56 2.82 19.94
CA PRO A 143 -18.12 1.68 20.64
C PRO A 143 -19.45 2.02 21.34
N PRO A 144 -20.33 1.01 21.56
CA PRO A 144 -20.06 -0.42 21.44
C PRO A 144 -20.34 -0.99 20.03
N THR A 145 -19.36 -1.70 19.48
CA THR A 145 -19.53 -2.58 18.32
C THR A 145 -20.10 -3.93 18.75
N ASP A 146 -20.95 -4.53 17.93
CA ASP A 146 -21.70 -5.75 18.25
C ASP A 146 -21.27 -6.98 17.42
N ILE A 147 -20.48 -6.75 16.36
CA ILE A 147 -19.86 -7.80 15.52
C ILE A 147 -18.39 -7.49 15.27
N THR A 148 -17.64 -8.51 14.85
CA THR A 148 -16.25 -8.37 14.41
C THR A 148 -16.00 -9.21 13.17
N PHE A 149 -15.63 -8.58 12.06
CA PHE A 149 -15.14 -9.32 10.90
C PHE A 149 -13.69 -9.76 11.13
N ARG A 150 -13.29 -10.91 10.58
CA ARG A 150 -11.91 -11.41 10.62
C ARG A 150 -11.37 -11.59 9.22
N VAL A 151 -10.40 -10.78 8.82
CA VAL A 151 -9.74 -10.82 7.51
C VAL A 151 -8.28 -11.20 7.74
N HIS A 152 -7.83 -12.34 7.19
CA HIS A 152 -6.48 -12.85 7.43
C HIS A 152 -6.07 -12.91 8.93
N GLY A 153 -7.04 -13.16 9.81
CA GLY A 153 -6.84 -13.20 11.27
C GLY A 153 -6.97 -11.85 11.98
N LEU A 154 -6.87 -10.73 11.26
CA LEU A 154 -7.01 -9.39 11.82
C LEU A 154 -8.48 -9.06 12.15
N PRO A 155 -8.77 -8.48 13.32
CA PRO A 155 -10.12 -8.13 13.73
C PRO A 155 -10.55 -6.77 13.17
N PHE A 156 -11.78 -6.70 12.67
CA PHE A 156 -12.46 -5.48 12.22
C PHE A 156 -13.77 -5.33 13.00
N PRO A 157 -13.75 -4.66 14.17
CA PRO A 157 -14.96 -4.37 14.94
C PRO A 157 -15.92 -3.51 14.14
N SER A 158 -17.23 -3.78 14.20
CA SER A 158 -18.22 -3.10 13.36
C SER A 158 -19.62 -3.11 13.98
N HIS A 159 -20.50 -2.26 13.45
CA HIS A 159 -21.91 -2.19 13.78
C HIS A 159 -22.73 -2.99 12.78
N SER A 160 -23.36 -4.08 13.24
CA SER A 160 -24.16 -4.96 12.38
C SER A 160 -25.28 -4.21 11.67
N CYS A 161 -25.90 -3.24 12.35
CA CYS A 161 -26.98 -2.41 11.80
C CYS A 161 -26.53 -1.54 10.63
N VAL A 162 -25.34 -0.93 10.70
CA VAL A 162 -24.81 -0.06 9.63
C VAL A 162 -24.45 -0.90 8.42
N VAL A 163 -23.66 -1.97 8.64
CA VAL A 163 -23.15 -2.80 7.55
C VAL A 163 -24.30 -3.55 6.85
N ALA A 164 -25.27 -4.07 7.60
CA ALA A 164 -26.43 -4.74 7.03
C ALA A 164 -27.38 -3.79 6.28
N ALA A 165 -27.50 -2.53 6.73
CA ALA A 165 -28.33 -1.54 6.03
C ALA A 165 -27.71 -1.10 4.69
N ARG A 166 -26.38 -1.06 4.60
CA ARG A 166 -25.63 -0.62 3.42
C ARG A 166 -25.40 -1.74 2.39
N SER A 167 -25.45 -3.00 2.80
CA SER A 167 -25.12 -4.14 1.94
C SER A 167 -26.02 -5.34 2.22
N PRO A 168 -26.85 -5.75 1.24
CA PRO A 168 -27.66 -6.97 1.37
C PRO A 168 -26.81 -8.23 1.55
N ALA A 169 -25.66 -8.31 0.89
CA ALA A 169 -24.72 -9.42 1.03
C ALA A 169 -24.14 -9.50 2.45
N PHE A 170 -23.77 -8.38 3.07
CA PHE A 170 -23.36 -8.38 4.48
C PHE A 170 -24.53 -8.72 5.41
N ALA A 171 -25.75 -8.24 5.14
CA ALA A 171 -26.92 -8.61 5.92
C ALA A 171 -27.15 -10.14 5.90
N ALA A 172 -27.07 -10.73 4.71
CA ALA A 172 -27.16 -12.18 4.52
C ALA A 172 -26.02 -12.91 5.24
N GLU A 173 -24.78 -12.44 5.10
CA GLU A 173 -23.62 -13.03 5.78
C GLU A 173 -23.83 -12.98 7.30
N ILE A 174 -24.14 -11.82 7.89
CA ILE A 174 -24.42 -11.68 9.32
C ILE A 174 -25.52 -12.64 9.79
N ALA A 175 -26.60 -12.79 9.02
CA ALA A 175 -27.73 -13.68 9.33
C ALA A 175 -27.30 -15.16 9.38
N ARG A 176 -26.39 -15.60 8.50
CA ARG A 176 -25.86 -16.98 8.50
C ARG A 176 -25.17 -17.37 9.80
N TRP A 177 -24.61 -16.40 10.52
CA TRP A 177 -23.87 -16.64 11.76
C TRP A 177 -24.74 -16.53 13.05
N GLY A 178 -26.08 -16.42 12.96
CA GLY A 178 -27.00 -16.57 14.13
C GLY A 178 -27.37 -15.29 14.90
N THR A 179 -27.65 -15.32 16.20
CA THR A 179 -27.99 -14.10 17.01
C THR A 179 -27.15 -13.95 18.28
N ASN A 180 -26.09 -14.74 18.44
CA ASN A 180 -25.24 -14.65 19.63
C ASN A 180 -24.35 -13.40 19.58
N THR A 181 -24.28 -12.68 20.70
CA THR A 181 -23.43 -11.50 20.90
C THR A 181 -21.94 -11.84 20.75
N GLY A 182 -21.17 -11.01 20.04
CA GLY A 182 -19.72 -11.19 19.90
C GLY A 182 -19.29 -12.04 18.70
N LYS A 183 -20.07 -12.06 17.61
CA LYS A 183 -19.74 -12.85 16.42
C LYS A 183 -18.43 -12.42 15.78
N CYS A 184 -17.52 -13.37 15.66
CA CYS A 184 -16.39 -13.29 14.75
C CYS A 184 -16.82 -13.86 13.39
N ILE A 185 -16.97 -13.00 12.38
CA ILE A 185 -17.39 -13.39 11.03
C ILE A 185 -16.14 -13.43 10.12
N PRO A 186 -15.67 -14.60 9.68
CA PRO A 186 -14.51 -14.71 8.81
C PRO A 186 -14.82 -14.19 7.39
N ILE A 187 -13.93 -13.37 6.86
CA ILE A 187 -13.94 -12.89 5.49
C ILE A 187 -12.68 -13.43 4.81
N ASN A 188 -12.88 -14.37 3.88
CA ASN A 188 -11.80 -15.05 3.18
C ASN A 188 -11.66 -14.55 1.74
N GLY A 189 -10.43 -14.60 1.20
CA GLY A 189 -10.15 -14.30 -0.21
C GLY A 189 -10.22 -12.82 -0.58
N ILE A 190 -10.07 -11.93 0.41
CA ILE A 190 -10.01 -10.47 0.19
C ILE A 190 -8.76 -9.94 0.91
N PRO A 191 -7.87 -9.21 0.21
CA PRO A 191 -6.74 -8.54 0.84
C PRO A 191 -7.22 -7.57 1.94
N ILE A 192 -6.43 -7.44 3.02
CA ILE A 192 -6.76 -6.57 4.18
C ILE A 192 -7.08 -5.14 3.73
N GLN A 193 -6.23 -4.57 2.86
CA GLN A 193 -6.36 -3.19 2.35
C GLN A 193 -7.65 -2.99 1.53
N VAL A 194 -8.09 -4.01 0.79
CA VAL A 194 -9.34 -3.96 0.02
C VAL A 194 -10.54 -4.00 0.94
N PHE A 195 -10.49 -4.84 1.99
CA PHE A 195 -11.57 -4.90 2.96
C PHE A 195 -11.66 -3.61 3.79
N GLU A 196 -10.53 -2.99 4.12
CA GLU A 196 -10.47 -1.67 4.74
C GLU A 196 -11.16 -0.60 3.87
N ALA A 197 -10.87 -0.56 2.57
CA ALA A 197 -11.54 0.35 1.64
C ALA A 197 -13.05 0.10 1.54
N VAL A 198 -13.48 -1.17 1.51
CA VAL A 198 -14.91 -1.54 1.56
C VAL A 198 -15.57 -1.02 2.84
N MET A 199 -14.93 -1.24 4.00
CA MET A 199 -15.46 -0.79 5.28
C MET A 199 -15.48 0.74 5.35
N HIS A 200 -14.47 1.43 4.83
CA HIS A 200 -14.46 2.88 4.75
C HIS A 200 -15.67 3.39 3.97
N PHE A 201 -15.89 2.86 2.77
CA PHE A 201 -17.04 3.18 1.94
C PHE A 201 -18.39 2.92 2.63
N VAL A 202 -18.53 1.79 3.31
CA VAL A 202 -19.76 1.43 4.04
C VAL A 202 -20.11 2.46 5.12
N TYR A 203 -19.14 3.12 5.74
CA TYR A 203 -19.39 4.13 6.76
C TYR A 203 -19.47 5.55 6.20
N THR A 204 -18.66 5.89 5.20
CA THR A 204 -18.45 7.28 4.76
C THR A 204 -18.99 7.59 3.37
N ASP A 205 -19.38 6.56 2.60
CA ASP A 205 -19.76 6.67 1.18
C ASP A 205 -18.61 7.13 0.27
N ALA A 206 -17.37 7.04 0.76
CA ALA A 206 -16.15 7.43 0.03
C ALA A 206 -15.03 6.40 0.24
N LEU A 207 -14.06 6.38 -0.66
CA LEU A 207 -12.80 5.66 -0.44
C LEU A 207 -11.91 6.40 0.56
N PRO A 208 -10.99 5.69 1.25
CA PRO A 208 -9.97 6.36 2.04
C PRO A 208 -9.06 7.17 1.12
N GLU A 209 -8.37 8.17 1.68
CA GLU A 209 -7.37 8.92 0.92
C GLU A 209 -6.23 7.99 0.50
N MET A 210 -6.04 7.86 -0.81
CA MET A 210 -5.03 7.01 -1.45
C MET A 210 -4.45 7.76 -2.65
N ASP A 211 -3.19 7.51 -3.00
CA ASP A 211 -2.64 8.02 -4.26
C ASP A 211 -3.13 7.18 -5.45
N GLU A 212 -2.98 7.73 -6.66
CA GLU A 212 -3.45 7.09 -7.91
C GLU A 212 -2.80 5.71 -8.15
N GLU A 213 -1.54 5.51 -7.72
CA GLU A 213 -0.83 4.23 -7.88
C GLU A 213 -1.48 3.15 -6.99
N HIS A 214 -1.84 3.50 -5.76
CA HIS A 214 -2.53 2.62 -4.84
C HIS A 214 -3.96 2.31 -5.28
N GLU A 215 -4.71 3.31 -5.75
CA GLU A 215 -6.05 3.11 -6.31
C GLU A 215 -6.00 2.13 -7.48
N SER A 216 -5.04 2.33 -8.38
CA SER A 216 -4.79 1.45 -9.52
C SER A 216 -4.47 0.02 -9.08
N MET A 217 -3.56 -0.15 -8.12
CA MET A 217 -3.14 -1.46 -7.60
C MET A 217 -4.29 -2.27 -7.00
N ILE A 218 -5.21 -1.64 -6.27
CA ILE A 218 -6.32 -2.36 -5.60
C ILE A 218 -7.61 -2.42 -6.44
N GLY A 219 -7.72 -1.65 -7.52
CA GLY A 219 -8.95 -1.41 -8.26
C GLY A 219 -9.68 -2.69 -8.68
N GLU A 220 -8.96 -3.67 -9.26
CA GLU A 220 -9.56 -4.94 -9.68
C GLU A 220 -10.13 -5.74 -8.50
N HIS A 221 -9.36 -5.83 -7.41
CA HIS A 221 -9.76 -6.55 -6.21
C HIS A 221 -10.92 -5.84 -5.49
N LEU A 222 -10.93 -4.51 -5.53
CA LEU A 222 -11.99 -3.68 -4.98
C LEU A 222 -13.28 -3.82 -5.79
N LEU A 223 -13.20 -3.88 -7.12
CA LEU A 223 -14.36 -4.18 -7.97
C LEU A 223 -14.95 -5.56 -7.65
N ALA A 224 -14.10 -6.57 -7.50
CA ALA A 224 -14.51 -7.91 -7.12
C ALA A 224 -15.18 -7.94 -5.74
N ALA A 225 -14.64 -7.21 -4.76
CA ALA A 225 -15.22 -7.09 -3.43
C ALA A 225 -16.55 -6.32 -3.46
N ALA A 226 -16.65 -5.26 -4.25
CA ALA A 226 -17.86 -4.45 -4.40
C ALA A 226 -19.01 -5.24 -5.05
N ASP A 227 -18.72 -6.10 -6.04
CA ASP A 227 -19.70 -7.07 -6.55
C ASP A 227 -20.11 -8.09 -5.49
N ARG A 228 -19.13 -8.70 -4.80
CA ARG A 228 -19.37 -9.71 -3.77
C ARG A 228 -20.22 -9.20 -2.62
N PHE A 229 -20.00 -7.96 -2.21
CA PHE A 229 -20.75 -7.33 -1.12
C PHE A 229 -21.96 -6.52 -1.61
N GLU A 230 -22.30 -6.60 -2.90
CA GLU A 230 -23.47 -5.93 -3.49
C GLU A 230 -23.51 -4.42 -3.18
N LEU A 231 -22.39 -3.74 -3.42
CA LEU A 231 -22.20 -2.30 -3.21
C LEU A 231 -22.15 -1.54 -4.55
N PRO A 232 -23.29 -1.20 -5.18
CA PRO A 232 -23.33 -0.68 -6.55
C PRO A 232 -22.59 0.65 -6.72
N ASP A 233 -22.68 1.57 -5.76
CA ASP A 233 -21.97 2.85 -5.83
C ASP A 233 -20.45 2.68 -5.71
N LEU A 234 -19.99 1.71 -4.91
CA LEU A 234 -18.57 1.36 -4.87
C LEU A 234 -18.10 0.74 -6.19
N LYS A 235 -18.92 -0.10 -6.84
CA LYS A 235 -18.59 -0.65 -8.17
C LYS A 235 -18.45 0.45 -9.21
N ARG A 236 -19.26 1.50 -9.13
CA ARG A 236 -19.16 2.69 -9.98
C ARG A 236 -17.83 3.41 -9.79
N ILE A 237 -17.45 3.68 -8.54
CA ILE A 237 -16.14 4.27 -8.21
C ILE A 237 -15.00 3.40 -8.75
N CYS A 238 -15.09 2.07 -8.61
CA CYS A 238 -14.07 1.16 -9.15
C CYS A 238 -13.98 1.22 -10.69
N ALA A 239 -15.11 1.38 -11.38
CA ALA A 239 -15.12 1.53 -12.83
C ALA A 239 -14.39 2.81 -13.27
N ASP A 240 -14.61 3.92 -12.56
CA ASP A 240 -13.93 5.19 -12.82
C ASP A 240 -12.41 5.09 -12.59
N ILE A 241 -11.98 4.39 -11.53
CA ILE A 241 -10.54 4.15 -11.28
C ILE A 241 -9.93 3.31 -12.41
N LEU A 242 -10.59 2.21 -12.80
CA LEU A 242 -10.09 1.27 -13.79
C LEU A 242 -10.14 1.84 -15.22
N SER A 243 -11.05 2.77 -15.52
CA SER A 243 -11.16 3.37 -16.85
C SER A 243 -9.91 4.15 -17.25
N SER A 244 -9.24 4.78 -16.28
CA SER A 244 -7.96 5.48 -16.50
C SER A 244 -6.83 4.58 -16.99
N GLN A 245 -6.98 3.26 -16.84
CA GLN A 245 -5.97 2.27 -17.20
C GLN A 245 -6.25 1.57 -18.54
N ILE A 246 -7.38 1.88 -19.20
CA ILE A 246 -7.74 1.28 -20.49
C ILE A 246 -6.80 1.79 -21.58
N ASN A 247 -6.13 0.85 -22.25
CA ASN A 247 -5.29 1.05 -23.42
C ASN A 247 -5.27 -0.22 -24.26
N GLU A 248 -4.52 -0.23 -25.36
CA GLU A 248 -4.49 -1.34 -26.32
C GLU A 248 -4.06 -2.67 -25.68
N ASN A 249 -3.25 -2.63 -24.62
CA ASN A 249 -2.75 -3.83 -23.96
C ASN A 249 -3.64 -4.31 -22.81
N THR A 250 -4.54 -3.47 -22.30
CA THR A 250 -5.32 -3.75 -21.07
C THR A 250 -6.82 -3.91 -21.31
N VAL A 251 -7.35 -3.39 -22.42
CA VAL A 251 -8.81 -3.37 -22.68
C VAL A 251 -9.45 -4.76 -22.65
N THR A 252 -8.76 -5.80 -23.13
CA THR A 252 -9.28 -7.18 -23.09
C THR A 252 -9.43 -7.68 -21.65
N GLN A 253 -8.44 -7.44 -20.79
CA GLN A 253 -8.52 -7.77 -19.36
C GLN A 253 -9.61 -6.95 -18.65
N MET A 254 -9.72 -5.65 -18.95
CA MET A 254 -10.74 -4.77 -18.36
C MET A 254 -12.16 -5.21 -18.77
N MET A 255 -12.34 -5.63 -20.02
CA MET A 255 -13.59 -6.20 -20.53
C MET A 255 -13.97 -7.49 -19.79
N ASP A 256 -13.01 -8.41 -19.61
CA ASP A 256 -13.22 -9.65 -18.86
C ASP A 256 -13.58 -9.38 -17.39
N LEU A 257 -12.90 -8.43 -16.73
CA LEU A 257 -13.25 -7.98 -15.38
C LEU A 257 -14.66 -7.41 -15.31
N ALA A 258 -15.04 -6.55 -16.26
CA ALA A 258 -16.36 -5.93 -16.31
C ALA A 258 -17.46 -6.98 -16.42
N ILE A 259 -17.27 -8.00 -17.27
CA ILE A 259 -18.23 -9.09 -17.45
C ILE A 259 -18.28 -9.98 -16.21
N ARG A 260 -17.11 -10.42 -15.71
CA ARG A 260 -16.98 -11.30 -14.54
C ARG A 260 -17.66 -10.72 -13.30
N HIS A 261 -17.51 -9.43 -13.09
CA HIS A 261 -18.03 -8.73 -11.91
C HIS A 261 -19.31 -7.94 -12.19
N ARG A 262 -19.96 -8.13 -13.35
CA ARG A 262 -21.22 -7.45 -13.72
C ARG A 262 -21.13 -5.93 -13.50
N CYS A 263 -20.08 -5.32 -14.03
CA CYS A 263 -19.82 -3.88 -13.96
C CYS A 263 -20.13 -3.23 -15.30
N GLN A 264 -21.35 -2.70 -15.44
CA GLN A 264 -21.81 -2.15 -16.70
C GLN A 264 -21.02 -0.89 -17.11
N MET A 265 -20.67 -0.03 -16.18
CA MET A 265 -19.93 1.20 -16.49
C MET A 265 -18.52 0.92 -17.04
N LEU A 266 -17.79 -0.03 -16.45
CA LEU A 266 -16.49 -0.43 -16.97
C LEU A 266 -16.61 -1.08 -18.35
N HIS A 267 -17.66 -1.87 -18.55
CA HIS A 267 -17.96 -2.47 -19.86
C HIS A 267 -18.20 -1.38 -20.92
N GLU A 268 -18.98 -0.35 -20.60
CA GLU A 268 -19.24 0.81 -21.47
C GLU A 268 -17.95 1.56 -21.81
N PHE A 269 -17.06 1.81 -20.83
CA PHE A 269 -15.76 2.43 -21.10
C PHE A 269 -14.87 1.61 -22.03
N CYS A 270 -14.86 0.28 -21.89
CA CYS A 270 -14.12 -0.58 -22.81
C CYS A 270 -14.70 -0.52 -24.22
N ILE A 271 -16.03 -0.48 -24.37
CA ILE A 271 -16.66 -0.36 -25.70
C ILE A 271 -16.34 1.00 -26.32
N GLU A 272 -16.46 2.09 -25.57
CA GLU A 272 -16.12 3.44 -26.04
C GLU A 272 -14.66 3.53 -26.53
N PHE A 273 -13.72 2.90 -25.81
CA PHE A 273 -12.32 2.82 -26.26
C PHE A 273 -12.16 2.05 -27.57
N LEU A 274 -12.91 0.96 -27.75
CA LEU A 274 -12.85 0.12 -28.96
C LEU A 274 -13.59 0.70 -30.16
N GLU A 275 -14.39 1.76 -29.98
CA GLU A 275 -14.96 2.53 -31.08
C GLU A 275 -13.89 3.31 -31.87
N ASP A 276 -12.69 3.51 -31.30
CA ASP A 276 -11.55 4.12 -32.02
C ASP A 276 -10.82 3.06 -32.88
N HIS A 277 -10.95 3.18 -34.21
CA HIS A 277 -10.47 2.18 -35.17
C HIS A 277 -8.98 1.80 -35.02
N PRO A 278 -8.03 2.73 -34.78
CA PRO A 278 -6.62 2.37 -34.57
C PRO A 278 -6.39 1.56 -33.29
N ALA A 279 -7.15 1.83 -32.23
CA ALA A 279 -7.07 1.08 -30.99
C ALA A 279 -7.59 -0.33 -31.20
N LEU A 280 -8.71 -0.48 -31.91
CA LEU A 280 -9.28 -1.78 -32.23
C LEU A 280 -8.36 -2.64 -33.09
N ASP A 281 -7.77 -2.09 -34.15
CA ASP A 281 -6.78 -2.80 -34.98
C ASP A 281 -5.57 -3.28 -34.17
N ALA A 282 -5.05 -2.41 -33.30
CA ALA A 282 -3.91 -2.72 -32.44
C ALA A 282 -4.24 -3.87 -31.47
N VAL A 283 -5.42 -3.84 -30.85
CA VAL A 283 -5.84 -4.90 -29.92
C VAL A 283 -6.08 -6.21 -30.66
N MET A 284 -6.74 -6.16 -31.82
CA MET A 284 -6.99 -7.32 -32.69
C MET A 284 -5.71 -8.00 -33.17
N ALA A 285 -4.63 -7.24 -33.40
CA ALA A 285 -3.33 -7.80 -33.74
C ALA A 285 -2.66 -8.57 -32.59
N THR A 286 -3.13 -8.38 -31.35
CA THR A 286 -2.62 -9.02 -30.13
C THR A 286 -3.57 -10.06 -29.52
N ASP A 287 -4.82 -10.11 -29.98
CA ASP A 287 -5.87 -11.03 -29.50
C ASP A 287 -5.73 -12.42 -30.15
N ASP A 288 -4.66 -13.14 -29.79
CA ASP A 288 -4.32 -14.44 -30.38
C ASP A 288 -5.40 -15.53 -30.18
N ASP A 289 -6.28 -15.39 -29.18
CA ASP A 289 -7.34 -16.38 -28.87
C ASP A 289 -8.76 -15.97 -29.30
N GLY A 290 -8.94 -14.75 -29.82
CA GLY A 290 -10.23 -14.23 -30.29
C GLY A 290 -11.26 -13.97 -29.18
N SER A 291 -10.84 -13.95 -27.91
CA SER A 291 -11.74 -13.75 -26.77
C SER A 291 -12.39 -12.38 -26.78
N LEU A 292 -11.66 -11.33 -27.20
CA LEU A 292 -12.21 -9.99 -27.29
C LEU A 292 -13.31 -9.92 -28.34
N LEU A 293 -13.10 -10.51 -29.51
CA LEU A 293 -14.11 -10.59 -30.56
C LEU A 293 -15.38 -11.30 -30.07
N GLU A 294 -15.25 -12.38 -29.31
CA GLU A 294 -16.42 -13.08 -28.75
C GLU A 294 -17.18 -12.20 -27.74
N HIS A 295 -16.46 -11.46 -26.90
CA HIS A 295 -17.06 -10.54 -25.94
C HIS A 295 -17.76 -9.36 -26.61
N VAL A 296 -17.12 -8.75 -27.61
CA VAL A 296 -17.69 -7.66 -28.42
C VAL A 296 -18.87 -8.19 -29.25
N ALA A 297 -18.79 -9.38 -29.84
CA ALA A 297 -19.90 -10.00 -30.58
C ALA A 297 -21.16 -10.16 -29.74
N LYS A 298 -20.99 -10.61 -28.50
CA LYS A 298 -22.12 -10.80 -27.57
C LYS A 298 -22.68 -9.47 -27.07
N SER A 299 -21.83 -8.47 -26.89
CA SER A 299 -22.19 -7.22 -26.22
C SER A 299 -22.67 -6.14 -27.19
N CYS A 300 -21.96 -5.94 -28.30
CA CYS A 300 -22.22 -4.91 -29.31
C CYS A 300 -22.01 -5.47 -30.73
N PRO A 301 -22.98 -6.22 -31.30
CA PRO A 301 -22.86 -6.78 -32.65
C PRO A 301 -22.71 -5.73 -33.77
N GLY A 302 -23.09 -4.47 -33.50
CA GLY A 302 -22.95 -3.36 -34.43
C GLY A 302 -21.49 -3.00 -34.69
N LEU A 303 -20.67 -2.95 -33.62
CA LEU A 303 -19.25 -2.63 -33.70
C LEU A 303 -18.51 -3.63 -34.60
N LEU A 304 -18.86 -4.93 -34.52
CA LEU A 304 -18.30 -5.95 -35.42
C LEU A 304 -18.69 -5.77 -36.90
N LYS A 305 -19.86 -5.21 -37.19
CA LYS A 305 -20.27 -4.99 -38.57
C LYS A 305 -19.44 -3.90 -39.22
N ASP A 306 -19.10 -2.86 -38.47
CA ASP A 306 -18.26 -1.76 -38.96
C ASP A 306 -16.83 -2.27 -39.21
N VAL A 307 -16.29 -3.09 -38.29
CA VAL A 307 -14.99 -3.76 -38.45
C VAL A 307 -14.94 -4.69 -39.66
N CYS A 308 -15.97 -5.54 -39.82
CA CYS A 308 -16.03 -6.44 -40.97
C CYS A 308 -16.25 -5.67 -42.28
N ALA A 309 -17.00 -4.58 -42.28
CA ALA A 309 -17.22 -3.78 -43.50
C ALA A 309 -15.91 -3.20 -44.03
N ASP A 310 -15.05 -2.67 -43.15
CA ASP A 310 -13.76 -2.12 -43.55
C ASP A 310 -12.77 -3.19 -44.04
N TRP A 311 -12.86 -4.43 -43.53
CA TRP A 311 -12.05 -5.56 -44.02
C TRP A 311 -12.48 -6.08 -45.39
N PHE A 312 -13.75 -5.90 -45.77
CA PHE A 312 -14.29 -6.31 -47.08
C PHE A 312 -14.23 -5.20 -48.14
N GLU A 313 -13.89 -3.95 -47.76
CA GLU A 313 -13.59 -2.89 -48.73
C GLU A 313 -12.13 -2.93 -49.24
N ASP A 314 -11.24 -3.74 -48.64
CA ASP A 314 -9.87 -3.98 -49.14
C ASP A 314 -9.72 -5.28 -49.98
N ASP A 315 -10.82 -5.76 -50.61
CA ASP A 315 -10.75 -6.84 -51.60
C ASP A 315 -10.39 -6.28 -52.98
N SER A 316 -9.09 -6.07 -53.20
CA SER A 316 -8.47 -5.94 -54.53
C SER A 316 -8.57 -7.21 -55.42
N ILE A 317 -9.50 -8.13 -55.13
CA ILE A 317 -9.73 -9.38 -55.86
C ILE A 317 -11.11 -9.36 -56.50
N GLN A 318 -11.32 -8.42 -57.43
CA GLN A 318 -12.45 -8.47 -58.37
C GLN A 318 -12.06 -8.17 -59.81
N ASN A 319 -10.80 -8.42 -60.22
CA ASN A 319 -10.38 -8.18 -61.60
C ASN A 319 -9.64 -9.31 -62.34
N ASP A 320 -9.55 -10.53 -61.80
CA ASP A 320 -8.86 -11.65 -62.49
C ASP A 320 -9.77 -12.79 -62.98
N MET A 321 -11.08 -12.52 -63.15
CA MET A 321 -11.99 -13.42 -63.89
C MET A 321 -12.65 -12.78 -65.13
N ALA A 322 -12.15 -11.64 -65.60
CA ALA A 322 -12.62 -11.00 -66.84
C ALA A 322 -11.61 -11.05 -68.01
N MET A 323 -10.56 -11.86 -67.93
CA MET A 323 -9.52 -11.99 -68.98
C MET A 323 -9.23 -13.45 -69.39
N CYS A 324 -10.26 -14.30 -69.44
CA CYS A 324 -10.28 -15.55 -70.20
C CYS A 324 -11.71 -15.88 -70.66
N ALA A 325 -12.26 -15.03 -71.52
CA ALA A 325 -13.37 -15.33 -72.43
C ALA A 325 -13.00 -14.81 -73.82
#